data_AF-A0A016U8F6-F1
#
_entry.id   AF-A0A016U8F6-F1
#
_cell.length_a   1.000
_cell.length_b   1.000
_cell.length_c   1.000
_cell.angle_alpha   90.00
_cell.angle_beta   90.00
_cell.angle_gamma   90.00
#
_symmetry.space_group_name_H-M   'P 1'
#
loop_
_entity.id
_entity.type
_entity.pdbx_description
1 polymer ?
#
loop_
_entity_poly.entity_id
_entity_poly.type
_entity_poly.pdbx_seq_one_letter_code
_entity_poly.pdbx_strand_id
1 'polypeptide(L)'
;MSLIIPEKFQHIHRVMNTNIDGNRKVPYALTAIKGVGRRFAFLCCRKADIDVSKRAGELSEDDFEKIVTVMQNPSQYKIPNWFLNRQKDIKDGKYSQVCPLSVR
;
A
#
# COMPACT_ATOMS: atom_id res chain seq x y z
N MET A 1 2.27 -20.15 -6.45
CA MET A 1 3.34 -19.82 -7.44
C MET A 1 2.99 -20.52 -8.73
N SER A 2 2.79 -19.79 -9.83
CA SER A 2 2.70 -20.37 -11.16
C SER A 2 4.11 -20.63 -11.70
N LEU A 3 4.29 -21.75 -12.41
CA LEU A 3 5.55 -22.10 -13.10
C LEU A 3 5.79 -21.25 -14.36
N ILE A 4 4.73 -20.60 -14.86
CA ILE A 4 4.73 -19.78 -16.07
C ILE A 4 4.50 -18.32 -15.64
N ILE A 5 5.32 -17.41 -16.19
CA ILE A 5 5.15 -15.97 -16.02
C ILE A 5 3.83 -15.59 -16.69
N PRO A 6 2.89 -14.92 -15.99
CA PRO A 6 1.63 -14.51 -16.62
C PRO A 6 1.90 -13.57 -17.79
N GLU A 7 1.14 -13.71 -18.88
CA GLU A 7 1.33 -12.93 -20.12
C GLU A 7 1.23 -11.41 -19.91
N LYS A 8 0.52 -10.99 -18.86
CA LYS A 8 0.39 -9.60 -18.42
C LYS A 8 1.16 -9.37 -17.12
N PHE A 9 2.49 -9.35 -17.23
CA PHE A 9 3.35 -8.96 -16.11
C PHE A 9 3.81 -7.51 -16.29
N GLN A 10 3.47 -6.65 -15.33
CA GLN A 10 3.95 -5.28 -15.30
C GLN A 10 5.23 -5.21 -14.44
N HIS A 11 6.36 -4.87 -15.06
CA HIS A 11 7.64 -4.76 -14.36
C HIS A 11 7.74 -3.51 -13.47
N ILE A 12 7.07 -2.42 -13.87
CA ILE A 12 7.11 -1.15 -13.17
C ILE A 12 5.68 -0.63 -13.04
N HIS A 13 5.23 -0.46 -11.80
CA HIS A 13 3.97 0.22 -11.50
C HIS A 13 4.26 1.61 -10.95
N ARG A 14 3.45 2.60 -11.34
CA ARG A 14 3.54 3.93 -10.75
C ARG A 14 2.37 4.17 -9.81
N VAL A 15 2.68 4.28 -8.51
CA VAL A 15 1.68 4.45 -7.46
C VAL A 15 2.10 5.60 -6.56
N MET A 16 1.17 6.52 -6.27
CA MET A 16 1.42 7.69 -5.41
C MET A 16 2.71 8.46 -5.75
N ASN A 17 2.92 8.76 -7.03
CA ASN A 17 4.13 9.42 -7.57
C ASN A 17 5.45 8.65 -7.36
N THR A 18 5.41 7.39 -6.95
CA THR A 18 6.59 6.52 -6.80
C THR A 18 6.58 5.36 -7.78
N ASN A 19 7.75 4.96 -8.25
CA ASN A 19 7.92 3.78 -9.10
C ASN A 19 8.13 2.55 -8.21
N ILE A 20 7.22 1.58 -8.33
CA ILE A 20 7.23 0.31 -7.60
C ILE A 20 7.75 -0.79 -8.53
N ASP A 21 8.65 -1.62 -7.99
CA ASP A 21 9.21 -2.78 -8.69
C ASP A 21 8.25 -3.98 -8.63
N GLY A 22 7.82 -4.44 -9.80
CA GLY A 22 6.90 -5.56 -9.99
C GLY A 22 7.50 -6.92 -9.63
N ASN A 23 8.83 -7.06 -9.60
CA ASN A 23 9.50 -8.33 -9.29
C ASN A 23 9.45 -8.69 -7.80
N ARG A 24 9.20 -7.71 -6.94
CA ARG A 24 9.12 -7.90 -5.49
C ARG A 24 7.72 -8.38 -5.10
N LYS A 25 7.61 -9.09 -3.98
CA LYS A 25 6.29 -9.40 -3.41
C LYS A 25 5.58 -8.12 -3.00
N VAL A 26 4.25 -8.10 -3.14
CA VAL A 26 3.38 -6.95 -2.87
C VAL A 26 3.77 -6.16 -1.60
N PRO A 27 3.87 -6.77 -0.40
CA PRO A 27 4.12 -5.99 0.82
C PRO A 27 5.49 -5.30 0.85
N TYR A 28 6.50 -5.85 0.15
CA TYR A 28 7.83 -5.26 0.08
C TYR A 28 7.91 -4.21 -1.02
N ALA A 29 7.20 -4.44 -2.13
CA ALA A 29 7.10 -3.48 -3.22
C ALA A 29 6.45 -2.16 -2.73
N LEU A 30 5.41 -2.25 -1.89
CA LEU A 30 4.74 -1.08 -1.29
C LEU A 30 5.62 -0.26 -0.34
N THR A 31 6.71 -0.82 0.19
CA THR A 31 7.63 -0.06 1.07
C THR A 31 8.46 0.98 0.35
N ALA A 32 8.43 1.01 -0.99
CA ALA A 32 9.04 2.09 -1.77
C ALA A 32 8.32 3.44 -1.55
N ILE A 33 7.06 3.42 -1.11
CA ILE A 33 6.28 4.61 -0.80
C ILE A 33 6.72 5.17 0.56
N LYS A 34 7.15 6.43 0.60
CA LYS A 34 7.50 7.11 1.86
C LYS A 34 6.26 7.21 2.76
N GLY A 35 6.41 6.81 4.02
CA GLY A 35 5.31 6.73 4.99
C GLY A 35 4.65 5.35 5.08
N VAL A 36 4.97 4.41 4.19
CA VAL A 36 4.49 3.02 4.24
C VAL A 36 5.63 2.10 4.66
N GLY A 37 5.60 1.63 5.90
CA GLY A 37 6.54 0.63 6.40
C GLY A 37 6.09 -0.81 6.10
N ARG A 38 6.98 -1.80 6.35
CA ARG A 38 6.66 -3.24 6.17
C ARG A 38 5.40 -3.64 6.93
N ARG A 39 5.28 -3.29 8.21
CA ARG A 39 4.09 -3.63 9.02
C ARG A 39 2.81 -3.04 8.44
N PHE A 40 2.86 -1.79 7.99
CA PHE A 40 1.70 -1.10 7.43
C PHE A 40 1.30 -1.70 6.07
N ALA A 41 2.27 -1.99 5.21
CA ALA A 41 2.04 -2.67 3.94
C ALA A 41 1.38 -4.04 4.12
N PHE A 42 1.86 -4.85 5.07
CA PHE A 42 1.24 -6.15 5.39
C PHE A 42 -0.21 -6.01 5.88
N LEU A 43 -0.48 -5.01 6.73
CA LEU A 43 -1.85 -4.76 7.18
C LEU A 43 -2.76 -4.32 6.03
N CYS A 44 -2.29 -3.41 5.17
CA CYS A 44 -3.05 -2.96 4.00
C CYS A 44 -3.37 -4.12 3.05
N CYS A 45 -2.39 -5.00 2.77
CA CYS A 45 -2.63 -6.18 1.94
C CYS A 45 -3.68 -7.11 2.54
N ARG A 46 -3.62 -7.35 3.86
CA ARG A 46 -4.60 -8.16 4.58
C ARG A 46 -5.99 -7.54 4.65
N LYS A 47 -6.09 -6.21 4.63
CA LYS A 47 -7.37 -5.48 4.65
C LYS A 47 -7.97 -5.31 3.27
N ALA A 48 -7.14 -5.31 2.23
CA ALA A 48 -7.57 -5.31 0.83
C ALA A 48 -7.85 -6.73 0.29
N ASP A 49 -7.77 -7.76 1.14
CA ASP A 49 -7.93 -9.18 0.78
C ASP A 49 -7.00 -9.66 -0.35
N ILE A 50 -5.77 -9.12 -0.39
CA ILE A 50 -4.76 -9.47 -1.37
C ILE A 50 -3.75 -10.45 -0.77
N ASP A 51 -3.47 -11.52 -1.52
CA ASP A 51 -2.47 -12.50 -1.13
C ASP A 51 -1.06 -11.88 -1.12
N VAL A 52 -0.43 -12.00 0.04
CA VAL A 52 0.89 -11.48 0.37
C VAL A 52 2.01 -12.26 -0.35
N SER A 53 1.73 -13.49 -0.79
CA SER A 53 2.69 -14.32 -1.52
C SER A 53 2.82 -13.94 -3.00
N LYS A 54 1.88 -13.17 -3.56
CA LYS A 54 1.90 -12.74 -4.97
C LYS A 54 2.99 -11.69 -5.21
N ARG A 55 3.39 -11.57 -6.48
CA ARG A 55 4.29 -10.49 -6.91
C ARG A 55 3.50 -9.24 -7.25
N ALA A 56 4.11 -8.07 -7.09
CA ALA A 56 3.46 -6.81 -7.41
C ALA A 56 3.10 -6.72 -8.91
N GLY A 57 3.92 -7.28 -9.79
CA GLY A 57 3.66 -7.31 -11.24
C GLY A 57 2.56 -8.27 -11.69
N GLU A 58 2.03 -9.11 -10.79
CA GLU A 58 0.90 -10.01 -11.06
C GLU A 58 -0.46 -9.40 -10.67
N LEU A 59 -0.44 -8.22 -10.03
CA LEU A 59 -1.66 -7.55 -9.58
C LEU A 59 -2.34 -6.80 -10.72
N SER A 60 -3.68 -6.81 -10.69
CA SER A 60 -4.50 -5.96 -11.53
C SER A 60 -4.47 -4.51 -11.04
N GLU A 61 -4.79 -3.56 -11.93
CA GLU A 61 -4.88 -2.14 -11.57
C GLU A 61 -5.98 -1.90 -10.52
N ASP A 62 -7.10 -2.62 -10.60
CA ASP A 62 -8.20 -2.56 -9.62
C ASP A 62 -7.75 -2.95 -8.21
N ASP A 63 -6.90 -3.97 -8.09
CA ASP A 63 -6.37 -4.41 -6.80
C ASP A 63 -5.38 -3.38 -6.22
N PHE A 64 -4.63 -2.69 -7.08
CA PHE A 64 -3.80 -1.57 -6.66
C PHE A 64 -4.64 -0.38 -6.16
N GLU A 65 -5.74 -0.04 -6.82
CA GLU A 65 -6.64 1.02 -6.36
C GLU A 65 -7.25 0.69 -5.00
N LYS A 66 -7.66 -0.56 -4.76
CA LYS A 66 -8.10 -1.03 -3.44
C LYS A 66 -7.02 -0.82 -2.38
N ILE A 67 -5.76 -1.17 -2.66
CA ILE A 67 -4.66 -0.91 -1.71
C ILE A 67 -4.53 0.60 -1.44
N VAL A 68 -4.56 1.43 -2.47
CA VAL A 68 -4.41 2.89 -2.34
C VAL A 68 -5.55 3.49 -1.52
N THR A 69 -6.80 3.07 -1.75
CA THR A 69 -7.94 3.55 -0.95
C THR A 69 -7.84 3.16 0.53
N VAL A 70 -7.36 1.95 0.83
CA VAL A 70 -7.07 1.50 2.21
C VAL A 70 -5.96 2.32 2.85
N MET A 71 -4.91 2.63 2.09
CA MET A 71 -3.80 3.46 2.56
C MET A 71 -4.21 4.91 2.84
N GLN A 72 -5.09 5.48 2.02
CA GLN A 72 -5.58 6.85 2.18
C GLN A 72 -6.59 6.98 3.32
N ASN A 73 -7.43 5.98 3.54
CA ASN A 73 -8.51 6.01 4.53
C ASN A 73 -8.40 4.92 5.61
N PRO A 74 -7.28 4.83 6.34
CA PRO A 74 -7.03 3.71 7.24
C PRO A 74 -8.07 3.59 8.39
N SER A 75 -8.63 4.71 8.83
CA SER A 75 -9.65 4.74 9.89
C SER A 75 -10.94 4.03 9.50
N GLN A 76 -11.30 4.04 8.20
CA GLN A 76 -12.51 3.38 7.69
C GLN A 76 -12.35 1.85 7.64
N TYR A 77 -11.12 1.36 7.46
CA TYR A 77 -10.80 -0.06 7.34
C TYR A 77 -10.47 -0.76 8.68
N LYS A 78 -10.93 -0.16 9.79
CA LYS A 78 -10.71 -0.68 11.16
C LYS A 78 -9.23 -0.85 11.51
N ILE A 79 -8.38 0.09 11.07
CA ILE A 79 -6.98 0.15 11.50
C ILE A 79 -6.91 0.97 12.79
N PRO A 80 -6.25 0.47 13.86
CA PRO A 80 -6.17 1.19 15.12
C PRO A 80 -5.41 2.52 15.01
N ASN A 81 -5.85 3.53 15.76
CA ASN A 81 -5.24 4.87 15.73
C ASN A 81 -3.76 4.89 16.12
N TRP A 82 -3.35 3.99 17.03
CA TRP A 82 -1.94 3.85 17.46
C TRP A 82 -1.02 3.34 16.35
N PHE A 83 -1.57 2.82 15.25
CA PHE A 83 -0.82 2.30 14.11
C PHE A 83 -0.56 3.35 13.03
N LEU A 84 -1.20 4.52 13.14
CA LEU A 84 -1.07 5.62 12.19
C LEU A 84 0.19 6.43 12.46
N ASN A 85 0.79 6.96 11.40
CA ASN A 85 2.03 7.75 11.48
C ASN A 85 1.86 9.08 12.23
N ARG A 86 0.78 9.82 11.96
CA ARG A 86 0.51 11.12 12.58
C ARG A 86 -0.68 11.00 13.51
N GLN A 87 -0.40 10.98 14.81
CA GLN A 87 -1.40 10.83 15.86
C GLN A 87 -1.60 12.17 16.56
N LYS A 88 -2.86 12.56 16.75
CA LYS A 88 -3.25 13.80 17.45
C LYS A 88 -2.46 15.01 16.96
N ASP A 89 -2.66 15.37 15.69
CA ASP A 89 -1.97 16.54 15.15
C ASP A 89 -2.28 17.82 15.93
N ILE A 90 -1.29 18.68 16.13
CA ILE A 90 -1.41 19.88 17.00
C ILE A 90 -2.41 20.88 16.41
N LYS A 91 -2.56 20.92 15.08
CA LYS A 91 -3.44 21.85 14.36
C LYS A 91 -4.88 21.36 14.32
N ASP A 92 -5.09 20.12 13.88
CA ASP A 92 -6.44 19.59 13.58
C ASP A 92 -6.94 18.56 14.61
N GLY A 93 -6.09 18.07 15.52
CA GLY A 93 -6.41 16.99 16.45
C GLY A 93 -6.67 15.63 15.81
N LYS A 94 -6.60 15.54 14.47
CA LYS A 94 -6.92 14.33 13.69
C LYS A 94 -5.79 13.31 13.74
N TYR A 95 -6.17 12.06 13.52
CA TYR A 95 -5.25 10.94 13.33
C TYR A 95 -5.20 10.63 11.82
N SER A 96 -4.01 10.64 11.23
CA SER A 96 -3.84 10.43 9.80
C SER A 96 -2.61 9.59 9.47
N GLN A 97 -2.75 8.78 8.43
CA GLN A 97 -1.59 8.19 7.76
C GLN A 97 -1.10 9.17 6.70
N VAL A 98 0.09 9.72 6.93
CA VAL A 98 0.71 10.64 5.97
C VAL A 98 1.44 9.82 4.92
N CYS A 99 0.94 9.90 3.69
CA CYS A 99 1.57 9.41 2.47
C CYS A 99 2.09 10.62 1.66
N PRO A 100 2.96 10.44 0.65
CA PRO A 100 3.68 11.55 0.01
C PRO A 100 2.75 12.56 -0.65
N LEU A 101 1.57 12.14 -1.10
CA LEU A 101 0.55 13.00 -1.69
C LEU A 101 -0.24 13.83 -0.67
N SER A 102 -0.24 13.46 0.62
CA SER A 102 -0.92 14.21 1.67
C SER A 102 -0.01 15.25 2.37
N VAL A 103 1.25 15.36 1.95
CA VAL A 103 2.19 16.40 2.40
C VAL A 103 2.08 17.56 1.42
N ARG A 104 1.07 18.41 1.60
CA ARG A 104 1.05 19.78 1.10
C ARG A 104 0.85 20.71 2.28
#